data_AF-K1U5F7-F1
#
_entry.id   AF-K1U5F7-F1
#
_cell.length_a   1.000
_cell.length_b   1.000
_cell.length_c   1.000
_cell.angle_alpha   90.00
_cell.angle_beta   90.00
_cell.angle_gamma   90.00
#
_symmetry.space_group_name_H-M   'P 1'
#
loop_
_entity.id
_entity.type
_entity.pdbx_description
1 polymer ?
#
loop_
_entity_poly.entity_id
_entity_poly.type
_entity_poly.pdbx_seq_one_letter_code
_entity_poly.pdbx_strand_id
1 'polypeptide(L)'
;SIAAIEDSPDWIFRPVLDEFIEAFTDWVDSIDITVGDKIRDLPSCSKFLTFNYTETLEKIYGISQSNILHIHGSRLSEKNYIIGHDNPRDTDEVYNDEGQYPFVQDTWSKIIAWMNELVKDCEYIINVNQDFFKGLSNIERVIVYGHSFYEIDWPYMSEIVKQIGKNKPWIISYHEENDLIHIASFIKAHDLKNVKKFLW
;
A
#
# COMPACT_ATOMS: atom_id res chain seq x y z
N SER A 1 -33.65 -19.14 -8.03
CA SER A 1 -33.68 -20.41 -7.27
C SER A 1 -32.61 -20.33 -6.18
N ILE A 2 -32.61 -21.23 -5.20
CA ILE A 2 -31.55 -21.30 -4.17
C ILE A 2 -30.17 -21.44 -4.83
N ALA A 3 -30.04 -22.35 -5.81
CA ALA A 3 -28.82 -22.50 -6.61
C ALA A 3 -28.36 -21.20 -7.28
N ALA A 4 -29.30 -20.41 -7.83
CA ALA A 4 -28.94 -19.13 -8.44
C ALA A 4 -28.41 -18.08 -7.44
N ILE A 5 -28.72 -18.21 -6.14
CA ILE A 5 -28.22 -17.32 -5.08
C ILE A 5 -26.83 -17.80 -4.62
N GLU A 6 -26.66 -19.10 -4.41
CA GLU A 6 -25.39 -19.72 -3.99
C GLU A 6 -24.29 -19.60 -5.04
N ASP A 7 -24.67 -19.67 -6.33
CA ASP A 7 -23.76 -19.54 -7.47
C ASP A 7 -23.59 -18.07 -7.89
N SER A 8 -24.46 -17.14 -7.46
CA SER A 8 -24.41 -15.72 -7.87
C SER A 8 -23.05 -15.07 -7.64
N PRO A 9 -22.33 -15.30 -6.52
CA PRO A 9 -21.00 -14.75 -6.34
C PRO A 9 -20.04 -15.22 -7.44
N ASP A 10 -20.10 -16.49 -7.82
CA ASP A 10 -19.16 -17.12 -8.77
C ASP A 10 -19.33 -16.56 -10.18
N TRP A 11 -20.56 -16.22 -10.58
CA TRP A 11 -20.87 -15.71 -11.91
C TRP A 11 -20.92 -14.18 -12.01
N ILE A 12 -21.01 -13.45 -10.89
CA ILE A 12 -21.14 -11.99 -10.88
C ILE A 12 -19.96 -11.33 -10.18
N PHE A 13 -19.70 -11.67 -8.92
CA PHE A 13 -18.73 -10.93 -8.13
C PHE A 13 -17.30 -11.27 -8.52
N ARG A 14 -16.98 -12.57 -8.69
CA ARG A 14 -15.62 -12.98 -9.07
C ARG A 14 -15.20 -12.38 -10.42
N PRO A 15 -16.00 -12.46 -11.50
CA PRO A 15 -15.65 -11.82 -12.77
C PRO A 15 -15.48 -10.30 -12.66
N VAL A 16 -16.31 -9.61 -11.87
CA VAL A 16 -16.16 -8.15 -11.66
C VAL A 16 -14.88 -7.82 -10.89
N LEU A 17 -14.50 -8.65 -9.92
CA LEU A 17 -13.25 -8.49 -9.17
C LEU A 17 -12.04 -8.68 -10.09
N ASP A 18 -12.07 -9.73 -10.92
CA ASP A 18 -11.01 -10.02 -11.90
C ASP A 18 -10.92 -8.89 -12.95
N GLU A 19 -12.05 -8.40 -13.47
CA GLU A 19 -12.12 -7.24 -14.39
C GLU A 19 -11.56 -5.97 -13.74
N PHE A 20 -11.83 -5.73 -12.46
CA PHE A 20 -11.24 -4.60 -11.72
C PHE A 20 -9.71 -4.71 -11.63
N ILE A 21 -9.18 -5.89 -11.34
CA ILE A 21 -7.73 -6.12 -11.25
C ILE A 21 -7.07 -5.94 -12.62
N GLU A 22 -7.69 -6.45 -13.68
CA GLU A 22 -7.24 -6.29 -15.06
C GLU A 22 -7.25 -4.81 -15.46
N ALA A 23 -8.36 -4.11 -15.24
CA ALA A 23 -8.48 -2.69 -15.56
C ALA A 23 -7.49 -1.82 -14.78
N PHE A 24 -7.20 -2.16 -13.52
CA PHE A 24 -6.17 -1.48 -12.74
C PHE A 24 -4.77 -1.72 -13.33
N THR A 25 -4.48 -2.96 -13.72
CA THR A 25 -3.20 -3.34 -14.31
C THR A 25 -2.99 -2.61 -15.64
N ASP A 26 -3.98 -2.64 -16.52
CA ASP A 26 -3.99 -1.91 -17.79
C ASP A 26 -3.81 -0.42 -17.58
N TRP A 27 -4.51 0.16 -16.60
CA TRP A 27 -4.34 1.57 -16.26
C TRP A 27 -2.90 1.89 -15.87
N VAL A 28 -2.31 1.16 -14.91
CA VAL A 28 -0.91 1.36 -14.48
C VAL A 28 0.06 1.24 -15.66
N ASP A 29 -0.13 0.22 -16.50
CA ASP A 29 0.74 -0.06 -17.64
C ASP A 29 0.62 1.03 -18.72
N SER A 30 -0.56 1.63 -18.86
CA SER A 30 -0.82 2.74 -19.79
C SER A 30 -0.25 4.09 -19.36
N ILE A 31 0.19 4.26 -18.10
CA ILE A 31 0.69 5.55 -17.60
C ILE A 31 1.96 5.95 -18.37
N ASP A 32 1.85 7.00 -19.17
CA ASP A 32 3.01 7.61 -19.80
C ASP A 32 3.77 8.46 -18.76
N ILE A 33 4.95 8.00 -18.38
CA ILE A 33 5.84 8.72 -17.46
C ILE A 33 6.75 9.72 -18.17
N THR A 34 6.83 9.70 -19.50
CA THR A 34 7.76 10.54 -20.27
C THR A 34 7.33 11.99 -20.35
N VAL A 35 6.04 12.26 -20.08
CA VAL A 35 5.49 13.62 -20.00
C VAL A 35 5.83 14.33 -18.69
N GLY A 36 6.39 13.62 -17.70
CA GLY A 36 6.71 14.16 -16.38
C GLY A 36 8.10 14.78 -16.31
N ASP A 37 8.17 16.01 -15.79
CA ASP A 37 9.43 16.67 -15.47
C ASP A 37 9.89 16.39 -14.04
N LYS A 38 11.21 16.48 -13.81
CA LYS A 38 11.76 16.46 -12.45
C LYS A 38 11.31 17.71 -11.69
N ILE A 39 10.61 17.50 -10.58
CA ILE A 39 10.19 18.60 -9.70
C ILE A 39 11.38 19.07 -8.83
N ARG A 40 12.36 18.19 -8.57
CA ARG A 40 13.59 18.48 -7.83
C ARG A 40 14.65 17.41 -8.04
N ASP A 41 15.85 17.66 -7.55
CA ASP A 41 16.89 16.63 -7.51
C ASP A 41 16.69 15.67 -6.33
N LEU A 42 16.84 14.37 -6.62
CA LEU A 42 16.87 13.31 -5.63
C LEU A 42 18.30 12.75 -5.54
N PRO A 43 18.91 12.62 -4.34
CA PRO A 43 20.26 12.09 -4.23
C PRO A 43 20.32 10.62 -4.65
N SER A 44 21.11 10.31 -5.69
CA SER A 44 21.20 8.97 -6.27
C SER A 44 21.75 7.88 -5.33
N CYS A 45 22.49 8.29 -4.30
CA CYS A 45 23.03 7.40 -3.26
C CYS A 45 22.04 7.07 -2.14
N SER A 46 20.85 7.69 -2.13
CA SER A 46 19.82 7.43 -1.10
C SER A 46 19.13 6.09 -1.33
N LYS A 47 18.45 5.58 -0.30
CA LYS A 47 17.51 4.47 -0.41
C LYS A 47 16.10 5.02 -0.60
N PHE A 48 15.34 4.40 -1.49
CA PHE A 48 14.00 4.82 -1.86
C PHE A 48 13.02 3.68 -1.56
N LEU A 49 12.00 3.98 -0.77
CA LEU A 49 10.80 3.15 -0.64
C LEU A 49 9.71 3.85 -1.44
N THR A 50 9.12 3.17 -2.42
CA THR A 50 8.07 3.73 -3.26
C THR A 50 6.82 2.87 -3.24
N PHE A 51 5.69 3.55 -3.17
CA PHE A 51 4.33 3.00 -3.25
C PHE A 51 3.79 3.07 -4.68
N ASN A 52 4.50 3.76 -5.57
CA ASN A 52 4.15 3.88 -6.98
C ASN A 52 4.60 2.63 -7.75
N TYR A 53 3.77 2.22 -8.72
CA TYR A 53 4.00 1.07 -9.57
C TYR A 53 4.87 1.36 -10.80
N THR A 54 5.02 2.63 -11.17
CA THR A 54 5.78 3.04 -12.35
C THR A 54 7.27 3.27 -12.03
N GLU A 55 8.12 3.07 -13.03
CA GLU A 55 9.58 3.25 -12.97
C GLU A 55 10.04 4.71 -13.07
N THR A 56 9.28 5.61 -12.45
CA THR A 56 9.56 7.06 -12.48
C THR A 56 10.92 7.37 -11.86
N LEU A 57 11.27 6.71 -10.75
CA LEU A 57 12.56 6.91 -10.09
C LEU A 57 13.74 6.46 -10.96
N GLU A 58 13.56 5.37 -11.69
CA GLU A 58 14.58 4.81 -12.58
C GLU A 58 14.74 5.65 -13.86
N LYS A 59 13.65 5.87 -14.59
CA LYS A 59 13.71 6.48 -15.94
C LYS A 59 13.78 8.00 -15.91
N ILE A 60 13.04 8.65 -15.01
CA ILE A 60 13.06 10.12 -14.92
C ILE A 60 14.19 10.55 -14.01
N TYR A 61 14.27 10.01 -12.78
CA TYR A 61 15.27 10.45 -11.80
C TYR A 61 16.66 9.81 -11.96
N GLY A 62 16.79 8.71 -12.71
CA GLY A 62 18.07 8.03 -12.94
C GLY A 62 18.58 7.28 -11.71
N ILE A 63 17.68 6.89 -10.80
CA ILE A 63 18.03 6.17 -9.57
C ILE A 63 18.22 4.69 -9.91
N SER A 64 19.29 4.08 -9.40
CA SER A 64 19.55 2.65 -9.58
C SER A 64 18.46 1.82 -8.89
N GLN A 65 17.95 0.78 -9.57
CA GLN A 65 17.00 -0.18 -8.99
C GLN A 65 17.50 -0.81 -7.68
N SER A 66 18.82 -1.00 -7.54
CA SER A 66 19.43 -1.51 -6.29
C SER A 66 19.23 -0.60 -5.06
N ASN A 67 18.78 0.63 -5.29
CA ASN A 67 18.48 1.61 -4.26
C ASN A 67 16.97 1.81 -4.06
N ILE A 68 16.12 1.15 -4.84
CA ILE A 68 14.67 1.33 -4.83
C ILE A 68 14.00 0.02 -4.38
N LEU A 69 13.08 0.14 -3.44
CA LEU A 69 12.10 -0.90 -3.13
C LEU A 69 10.72 -0.42 -3.56
N HIS A 70 10.15 -1.09 -4.57
CA HIS A 70 8.73 -0.98 -4.91
C HIS A 70 7.93 -1.92 -4.01
N ILE A 71 7.40 -1.38 -2.91
CA ILE A 71 6.80 -2.21 -1.85
C ILE A 71 5.53 -2.93 -2.32
N HIS A 72 4.85 -2.39 -3.34
CA HIS A 72 3.65 -2.95 -3.94
C HIS A 72 3.86 -3.55 -5.34
N GLY A 73 5.12 -3.80 -5.73
CA GLY A 73 5.46 -4.23 -7.09
C GLY A 73 5.58 -3.08 -8.09
N SER A 74 6.05 -3.39 -9.30
CA SER A 74 6.24 -2.39 -10.36
C SER A 74 6.20 -3.00 -11.76
N ARG A 75 6.03 -2.14 -12.77
CA ARG A 75 6.09 -2.49 -14.20
C ARG A 75 7.38 -3.17 -14.63
N LEU A 76 8.43 -3.04 -13.83
CA LEU A 76 9.73 -3.66 -14.08
C LEU A 76 9.79 -5.11 -13.57
N SER A 77 8.82 -5.53 -12.77
CA SER A 77 8.77 -6.87 -12.17
C SER A 77 7.74 -7.74 -12.89
N GLU A 78 8.02 -9.04 -12.99
CA GLU A 78 7.06 -10.05 -13.48
C GLU A 78 6.00 -10.41 -12.41
N LYS A 79 6.01 -9.75 -11.24
CA LYS A 79 5.07 -9.99 -10.15
C LYS A 79 3.84 -9.11 -10.32
N ASN A 80 2.68 -9.63 -9.93
CA ASN A 80 1.43 -8.88 -9.87
C ASN A 80 1.55 -7.68 -8.91
N TYR A 81 0.81 -6.62 -9.24
CA TYR A 81 0.65 -5.47 -8.35
C TYR A 81 -0.04 -5.87 -7.05
N ILE A 82 0.47 -5.35 -5.93
CA ILE A 82 -0.17 -5.50 -4.64
C ILE A 82 -1.24 -4.41 -4.52
N ILE A 83 -2.46 -4.76 -4.91
CA ILE A 83 -3.66 -3.92 -4.85
C ILE A 83 -4.46 -4.41 -3.65
N GLY A 84 -4.94 -3.51 -2.79
CA GLY A 84 -5.68 -4.01 -1.64
C GLY A 84 -6.03 -3.06 -0.52
N HIS A 85 -6.74 -3.62 0.46
CA HIS A 85 -7.15 -2.97 1.71
C HIS A 85 -6.50 -3.66 2.93
N ASP A 86 -6.62 -3.06 4.12
CA ASP A 86 -6.14 -3.58 5.41
C ASP A 86 -7.27 -4.09 6.32
N ASN A 87 -8.49 -4.21 5.78
CA ASN A 87 -9.67 -4.59 6.53
C ASN A 87 -10.12 -6.03 6.24
N PRO A 88 -9.38 -7.07 6.69
CA PRO A 88 -9.87 -8.45 6.58
C PRO A 88 -11.15 -8.59 7.38
N ARG A 89 -12.11 -9.35 6.86
CA ARG A 89 -13.33 -9.70 7.59
C ARG A 89 -13.33 -11.19 7.89
N ASP A 90 -13.77 -11.56 9.08
CA ASP A 90 -14.01 -12.96 9.37
C ASP A 90 -15.17 -13.45 8.49
N THR A 91 -14.95 -14.56 7.78
CA THR A 91 -15.99 -15.20 6.98
C THR A 91 -17.13 -15.72 7.86
N ASP A 92 -16.86 -15.95 9.15
CA ASP A 92 -17.83 -16.47 10.11
C ASP A 92 -18.60 -15.34 10.84
N GLU A 93 -18.18 -14.07 10.71
CA GLU A 93 -18.87 -12.89 11.28
C GLU A 93 -20.04 -12.36 10.42
N VAL A 94 -20.41 -13.09 9.35
CA VAL A 94 -21.56 -12.74 8.50
C VAL A 94 -22.81 -12.57 9.36
N TYR A 95 -23.47 -11.41 9.26
CA TYR A 95 -24.69 -11.00 9.96
C TYR A 95 -25.55 -12.21 10.40
N ASN A 96 -25.41 -12.60 11.67
CA ASN A 96 -26.15 -13.70 12.25
C ASN A 96 -27.52 -13.18 12.71
N ASP A 97 -28.36 -12.78 11.75
CA ASP A 97 -29.76 -12.52 12.01
C ASP A 97 -30.48 -13.88 12.02
N GLU A 98 -31.07 -14.26 13.15
CA GLU A 98 -31.68 -15.58 13.39
C GLU A 98 -32.79 -15.95 12.37
N GLY A 99 -33.18 -15.02 11.50
CA GLY A 99 -34.13 -15.20 10.40
C GLY A 99 -33.53 -15.37 8.99
N GLN A 100 -32.20 -15.31 8.79
CA GLN A 100 -31.60 -15.54 7.47
C GLN A 100 -31.45 -17.02 7.12
N TYR A 101 -31.69 -17.35 5.85
CA TYR A 101 -31.52 -18.71 5.35
C TYR A 101 -30.01 -19.06 5.21
N PRO A 102 -29.60 -20.31 5.54
CA PRO A 102 -28.19 -20.72 5.48
C PRO A 102 -27.47 -20.43 4.16
N PHE A 103 -28.13 -20.63 3.02
CA PHE A 103 -27.56 -20.37 1.69
C PHE A 103 -27.17 -18.89 1.47
N VAL A 104 -27.83 -17.94 2.15
CA VAL A 104 -27.48 -16.52 2.10
C VAL A 104 -26.19 -16.27 2.88
N GLN A 105 -26.01 -16.94 4.03
CA GLN A 105 -24.79 -16.85 4.83
C GLN A 105 -23.57 -17.42 4.08
N ASP A 106 -23.73 -18.56 3.39
CA ASP A 106 -22.69 -19.14 2.54
C ASP A 106 -22.27 -18.20 1.40
N THR A 107 -23.26 -17.52 0.79
CA THR A 107 -23.05 -16.53 -0.28
C THR A 107 -22.20 -15.35 0.22
N TRP A 108 -22.53 -14.80 1.39
CA TRP A 108 -21.75 -13.72 2.00
C TRP A 108 -20.34 -14.15 2.39
N SER A 109 -20.20 -15.36 2.94
CA SER A 109 -18.89 -15.93 3.33
C SER A 109 -17.96 -16.04 2.11
N LYS A 110 -18.49 -16.48 0.95
CA LYS A 110 -17.73 -16.51 -0.31
C LYS A 110 -17.28 -15.11 -0.76
N ILE A 111 -18.16 -14.11 -0.70
CA ILE A 111 -17.81 -12.73 -1.08
C ILE A 111 -16.71 -12.18 -0.16
N ILE A 112 -16.84 -12.39 1.15
CA ILE A 112 -15.81 -11.99 2.12
C ILE A 112 -14.49 -12.69 1.83
N ALA A 113 -14.51 -13.99 1.56
CA ALA A 113 -13.30 -14.75 1.23
C ALA A 113 -12.56 -14.15 0.01
N TRP A 114 -13.27 -13.79 -1.06
CA TRP A 114 -12.63 -13.16 -2.21
C TRP A 114 -12.16 -11.73 -1.96
N MET A 115 -12.90 -10.94 -1.19
CA MET A 115 -12.42 -9.62 -0.78
C MET A 115 -11.13 -9.74 0.05
N ASN A 116 -11.06 -10.75 0.91
CA ASN A 116 -9.88 -11.03 1.73
C ASN A 116 -8.65 -11.44 0.89
N GLU A 117 -8.82 -11.95 -0.35
CA GLU A 117 -7.69 -12.19 -1.26
C GLU A 117 -6.96 -10.89 -1.65
N LEU A 118 -7.64 -9.74 -1.57
CA LEU A 118 -7.06 -8.41 -1.78
C LEU A 118 -6.62 -7.74 -0.46
N VAL A 119 -6.57 -8.46 0.66
CA VAL A 119 -6.00 -7.90 1.89
C VAL A 119 -4.48 -7.81 1.73
N LYS A 120 -3.94 -6.62 1.99
CA LYS A 120 -2.49 -6.41 2.04
C LYS A 120 -1.94 -7.09 3.28
N ASP A 121 -1.28 -8.23 3.10
CA ASP A 121 -0.49 -8.85 4.14
C ASP A 121 0.82 -8.06 4.33
N CYS A 122 0.71 -6.90 4.99
CA CYS A 122 1.83 -6.01 5.26
C CYS A 122 2.94 -6.73 6.07
N GLU A 123 2.58 -7.65 6.96
CA GLU A 123 3.56 -8.43 7.74
C GLU A 123 4.38 -9.32 6.82
N TYR A 124 3.74 -10.09 5.94
CA TYR A 124 4.43 -10.89 4.94
C TYR A 124 5.29 -10.03 4.01
N ILE A 125 4.75 -8.91 3.50
CA ILE A 125 5.47 -8.01 2.59
C ILE A 125 6.71 -7.42 3.28
N ILE A 126 6.61 -7.03 4.55
CA ILE A 126 7.74 -6.56 5.34
C ILE A 126 8.76 -7.68 5.55
N ASN A 127 8.31 -8.91 5.82
CA ASN A 127 9.16 -10.07 6.06
C ASN A 127 9.99 -10.45 4.82
N VAL A 128 9.38 -10.49 3.64
CA VAL A 128 10.12 -10.80 2.40
C VAL A 128 11.09 -9.69 1.98
N ASN A 129 10.90 -8.47 2.48
CA ASN A 129 11.75 -7.30 2.20
C ASN A 129 12.65 -6.91 3.38
N GLN A 130 12.87 -7.81 4.34
CA GLN A 130 13.64 -7.51 5.56
C GLN A 130 15.05 -6.99 5.30
N ASP A 131 15.70 -7.44 4.22
CA ASP A 131 17.05 -6.98 3.87
C ASP A 131 17.08 -5.47 3.57
N PHE A 132 16.04 -4.94 2.91
CA PHE A 132 15.90 -3.50 2.70
C PHE A 132 15.74 -2.77 4.03
N PHE A 133 14.78 -3.22 4.87
CA PHE A 133 14.47 -2.55 6.14
C PHE A 133 15.64 -2.58 7.12
N LYS A 134 16.30 -3.72 7.30
CA LYS A 134 17.52 -3.83 8.13
C LYS A 134 18.67 -2.98 7.60
N GLY A 135 18.73 -2.78 6.27
CA GLY A 135 19.70 -1.89 5.62
C GLY A 135 19.53 -0.40 5.95
N LEU A 136 18.44 0.01 6.61
CA LEU A 136 18.16 1.41 6.94
C LEU A 136 18.89 1.93 8.18
N SER A 137 19.59 1.07 8.94
CA SER A 137 20.18 1.43 10.25
C SER A 137 21.09 2.67 10.20
N ASN A 138 21.75 2.90 9.07
CA ASN A 138 22.76 3.95 8.90
C ASN A 138 22.24 5.21 8.18
N ILE A 139 20.93 5.34 7.90
CA ILE A 139 20.42 6.54 7.24
C ILE A 139 20.52 7.78 8.14
N GLU A 140 20.67 8.95 7.53
CA GLU A 140 20.78 10.22 8.24
C GLU A 140 19.41 10.82 8.59
N ARG A 141 18.42 10.63 7.72
CA ARG A 141 17.05 11.16 7.83
C ARG A 141 16.09 10.44 6.88
N VAL A 142 14.81 10.57 7.15
CA VAL A 142 13.72 10.16 6.25
C VAL A 142 13.11 11.40 5.62
N ILE A 143 12.88 11.37 4.31
CA ILE A 143 12.15 12.40 3.58
C ILE A 143 10.98 11.72 2.88
N VAL A 144 9.76 12.20 3.12
CA VAL A 144 8.54 11.62 2.57
C VAL A 144 7.89 12.62 1.62
N TYR A 145 7.56 12.14 0.43
CA TYR A 145 6.92 12.90 -0.64
C TYR A 145 5.60 12.25 -1.04
N GLY A 146 4.52 13.02 -1.12
CA GLY A 146 3.23 12.61 -1.71
C GLY A 146 2.55 11.43 -1.02
N HIS A 147 2.82 11.18 0.27
CA HIS A 147 2.21 10.09 1.03
C HIS A 147 1.11 10.61 1.96
N SER A 148 -0.04 9.96 1.95
CA SER A 148 -1.24 10.37 2.70
C SER A 148 -1.18 10.07 4.21
N PHE A 149 -0.32 9.14 4.63
CA PHE A 149 -0.23 8.67 6.02
C PHE A 149 -1.54 8.04 6.55
N TYR A 150 -2.37 7.46 5.68
CA TYR A 150 -3.46 6.59 6.15
C TYR A 150 -2.91 5.35 6.87
N GLU A 151 -3.69 4.86 7.84
CA GLU A 151 -3.29 3.76 8.74
C GLU A 151 -2.94 2.47 7.99
N ILE A 152 -3.56 2.23 6.83
CA ILE A 152 -3.28 1.09 5.94
C ILE A 152 -1.80 0.92 5.59
N ASP A 153 -1.06 2.02 5.39
CA ASP A 153 0.36 1.98 5.03
C ASP A 153 1.28 2.23 6.23
N TRP A 154 0.72 2.43 7.43
CA TRP A 154 1.52 2.60 8.65
C TRP A 154 2.46 1.43 8.92
N PRO A 155 2.10 0.15 8.71
CA PRO A 155 3.02 -0.97 8.98
C PRO A 155 4.41 -0.78 8.36
N TYR A 156 4.50 -0.28 7.13
CA TYR A 156 5.78 -0.02 6.47
C TYR A 156 6.56 1.12 7.14
N MET A 157 5.87 2.21 7.49
CA MET A 157 6.48 3.35 8.18
C MET A 157 6.88 3.00 9.61
N SER A 158 6.08 2.22 10.32
CA SER A 158 6.36 1.68 11.65
C SER A 158 7.62 0.81 11.62
N GLU A 159 7.79 -0.03 10.59
CA GLU A 159 9.00 -0.82 10.43
C GLU A 159 10.22 0.09 10.19
N ILE A 160 10.11 1.15 9.39
CA ILE A 160 11.18 2.14 9.25
C ILE A 160 11.55 2.73 10.62
N VAL A 161 10.56 3.17 11.41
CA VAL A 161 10.79 3.75 12.75
C VAL A 161 11.47 2.74 13.67
N LYS A 162 11.08 1.47 13.62
CA LYS A 162 11.70 0.39 14.40
C LYS A 162 13.18 0.21 14.04
N GLN A 163 13.54 0.31 12.76
CA GLN A 163 14.91 0.13 12.29
C GLN A 163 15.83 1.32 12.60
N ILE A 164 15.32 2.55 12.54
CA ILE A 164 16.15 3.77 12.64
C ILE A 164 16.02 4.51 13.98
N GLY A 165 15.01 4.16 14.78
CA GLY A 165 14.66 4.79 16.04
C GLY A 165 13.86 6.10 15.91
N LYS A 166 13.05 6.39 16.93
CA LYS A 166 12.14 7.57 17.00
C LYS A 166 12.81 8.94 17.00
N ASN A 167 14.14 8.98 17.20
CA ASN A 167 14.92 10.23 17.24
C ASN A 167 15.49 10.62 15.87
N LYS A 168 15.42 9.74 14.86
CA LYS A 168 15.92 10.07 13.53
C LYS A 168 15.09 11.23 12.94
N PRO A 169 15.69 12.19 12.21
CA PRO A 169 14.94 13.26 11.58
C PRO A 169 14.00 12.77 10.47
N TRP A 170 12.75 13.28 10.46
CA TRP A 170 11.77 13.09 9.40
C TRP A 170 11.40 14.45 8.78
N ILE A 171 11.30 14.51 7.46
CA ILE A 171 10.81 15.67 6.72
C ILE A 171 9.66 15.18 5.83
N ILE A 172 8.43 15.60 6.14
CA ILE A 172 7.22 15.02 5.56
C ILE A 172 6.47 16.09 4.76
N SER A 173 6.21 15.82 3.47
CA SER A 173 5.34 16.66 2.66
C SER A 173 3.87 16.50 3.05
N TYR A 174 3.07 17.54 2.88
CA TYR A 174 1.61 17.46 2.86
C TYR A 174 1.06 18.28 1.68
N HIS A 175 -0.11 17.92 1.17
CA HIS A 175 -0.78 18.61 0.06
C HIS A 175 -1.93 19.48 0.57
N GLU A 176 -2.70 18.99 1.55
CA GLU A 176 -3.81 19.71 2.16
C GLU A 176 -3.78 19.65 3.70
N GLU A 177 -4.59 20.49 4.36
CA GLU A 177 -4.58 20.57 5.83
C GLU A 177 -5.01 19.26 6.50
N ASN A 178 -5.88 18.47 5.86
CA ASN A 178 -6.32 17.18 6.40
C ASN A 178 -5.16 16.17 6.52
N ASP A 179 -4.18 16.21 5.62
CA ASP A 179 -2.99 15.36 5.70
C ASP A 179 -2.24 15.57 7.03
N LEU A 180 -2.27 16.81 7.57
CA LEU A 180 -1.60 17.13 8.82
C LEU A 180 -2.16 16.34 10.01
N ILE A 181 -3.45 15.96 9.94
CA ILE A 181 -4.13 15.13 10.95
C ILE A 181 -3.53 13.73 10.91
N HIS A 182 -3.48 13.10 9.74
CA HIS A 182 -2.91 11.76 9.56
C HIS A 182 -1.43 11.70 9.95
N ILE A 183 -0.65 12.70 9.53
CA ILE A 183 0.76 12.84 9.92
C ILE A 183 0.88 13.00 11.44
N ALA A 184 0.05 13.84 12.07
CA ALA A 184 0.08 14.04 13.52
C ALA A 184 -0.28 12.76 14.30
N SER A 185 -1.27 12.00 13.83
CA SER A 185 -1.63 10.70 14.40
C SER A 185 -0.46 9.72 14.35
N PHE A 186 0.23 9.62 13.20
CA PHE A 186 1.41 8.75 13.07
C PHE A 186 2.55 9.17 14.00
N ILE A 187 2.86 10.47 14.06
CA ILE A 187 3.89 11.04 14.95
C ILE A 187 3.60 10.69 16.41
N LYS A 188 2.34 10.87 16.83
CA LYS A 188 1.91 10.59 18.20
C LYS A 188 1.98 9.10 18.52
N ALA A 189 1.50 8.25 17.62
CA ALA A 189 1.51 6.80 17.81
C ALA A 189 2.93 6.22 17.96
N HIS A 190 3.91 6.80 17.28
CA HIS A 190 5.30 6.32 17.26
C HIS A 190 6.27 7.15 18.11
N ASP A 191 5.76 8.15 18.83
CA ASP A 191 6.55 9.06 19.67
C ASP A 191 7.74 9.71 18.93
N LEU A 192 7.54 10.08 17.66
CA LEU A 192 8.59 10.67 16.83
C LEU A 192 9.00 12.04 17.36
N LYS A 193 10.31 12.24 17.53
CA LYS A 193 10.83 13.44 18.20
C LYS A 193 11.24 14.57 17.27
N ASN A 194 11.68 14.24 16.06
CA ASN A 194 12.35 15.18 15.16
C ASN A 194 11.65 15.23 13.81
N VAL A 195 10.47 15.85 13.76
CA VAL A 195 9.65 15.90 12.54
C VAL A 195 9.45 17.33 12.06
N LYS A 196 9.76 17.57 10.79
CA LYS A 196 9.42 18.80 10.06
C LYS A 196 8.40 18.48 8.98
N LYS A 197 7.44 19.38 8.79
CA LYS A 197 6.41 19.27 7.75
C LYS A 197 6.59 20.41 6.74
N PHE A 198 6.28 20.18 5.47
CA PHE A 198 6.32 21.23 4.45
C PHE A 198 5.23 21.00 3.40
N LEU A 199 4.68 22.09 2.86
CA LEU A 199 3.68 22.02 1.79
C LEU A 199 4.34 21.57 0.48
N TRP A 200 3.70 20.65 -0.22
CA TRP A 200 4.10 20.17 -1.55
C TRP A 200 3.09 20.61 -2.61
#